data_AF-A0A7U4E527-F1
#
_entry.id   AF-A0A7U4E527-F1
#
_cell.length_a   1.000
_cell.length_b   1.000
_cell.length_c   1.000
_cell.angle_alpha   90.00
_cell.angle_beta   90.00
_cell.angle_gamma   90.00
#
_symmetry.space_group_name_H-M   'P 1'
#
loop_
_entity.id
_entity.type
_entity.pdbx_description
1 polymer ?
#
loop_
_entity_poly.entity_id
_entity_poly.type
_entity_poly.pdbx_seq_one_letter_code
_entity_poly.pdbx_strand_id
1 'polypeptide(L)' 'MKKKTTKRPSAKQKAVRAKFAKMNQLAQKSIIDAAKQGKKIPTRKAALRAAAKKVYK' A
#
# COMPACT_ATOMS: atom_id res chain seq x y z
N MET A 1 -29.26 10.16 20.61
CA MET A 1 -28.04 9.64 19.94
C MET A 1 -27.32 10.79 19.23
N LYS A 2 -26.09 11.17 19.64
CA LYS A 2 -25.29 12.14 18.87
C LYS A 2 -24.86 11.48 17.55
N LYS A 3 -25.38 11.95 16.41
CA LYS A 3 -24.90 11.52 15.09
C LYS A 3 -23.41 11.83 15.00
N LYS A 4 -22.55 10.80 14.93
CA LYS A 4 -21.13 10.99 14.65
C LYS A 4 -21.03 11.53 13.21
N THR A 5 -20.82 12.83 13.07
CA THR A 5 -20.56 13.47 11.78
C THR A 5 -19.20 12.99 11.28
N THR A 6 -19.19 11.91 10.50
CA THR A 6 -17.98 11.44 9.82
C THR A 6 -17.63 12.45 8.75
N LYS A 7 -16.64 13.31 9.02
CA LYS A 7 -16.12 14.26 8.03
C LYS A 7 -15.64 13.47 6.82
N ARG A 8 -16.17 13.80 5.63
CA ARG A 8 -15.70 13.22 4.37
C ARG A 8 -14.20 13.50 4.22
N PRO A 9 -13.42 12.51 3.76
CA PRO A 9 -11.98 12.70 3.61
C PRO A 9 -11.70 13.79 2.56
N SER A 10 -10.77 14.69 2.88
CA SER A 10 -10.35 15.75 1.97
C SER A 10 -9.67 15.19 0.72
N ALA A 11 -9.53 15.99 -0.34
CA ALA A 11 -8.84 15.59 -1.57
C ALA A 11 -7.39 15.13 -1.29
N LYS A 12 -6.68 15.84 -0.40
CA LYS A 12 -5.32 15.44 0.05
C LYS A 12 -5.34 14.08 0.75
N GLN A 13 -6.30 13.83 1.64
CA GLN A 13 -6.44 12.52 2.32
C GLN A 13 -6.75 11.40 1.33
N LYS A 14 -7.61 11.64 0.32
CA LYS A 14 -7.89 10.67 -0.73
C LYS A 14 -6.64 10.35 -1.56
N ALA A 15 -5.85 11.35 -1.91
CA ALA A 15 -4.58 11.15 -2.64
C ALA A 15 -3.57 10.33 -1.84
N VAL A 16 -3.42 10.59 -0.54
CA VAL A 16 -2.55 9.80 0.35
C VAL A 16 -3.03 8.35 0.44
N ARG A 17 -4.35 8.13 0.61
CA ARG A 17 -4.93 6.78 0.61
C ARG A 17 -4.68 6.05 -0.71
N ALA A 18 -4.81 6.73 -1.85
CA ALA A 18 -4.55 6.14 -3.15
C ALA A 18 -3.08 5.72 -3.31
N LYS A 19 -2.13 6.58 -2.89
CA LYS A 19 -0.70 6.25 -2.86
C LYS A 19 -0.42 5.03 -1.96
N PHE A 20 -1.01 5.00 -0.77
CA PHE A 20 -0.86 3.87 0.14
C PHE A 20 -1.45 2.57 -0.42
N ALA A 21 -2.63 2.64 -1.07
CA ALA A 21 -3.24 1.49 -1.72
C ALA A 21 -2.35 0.93 -2.84
N LYS A 22 -1.81 1.82 -3.70
CA LYS A 22 -0.87 1.45 -4.76
C LYS A 22 0.40 0.80 -4.20
N MET A 23 0.94 1.34 -3.11
CA MET A 23 2.11 0.79 -2.43
C MET A 23 1.82 -0.63 -1.89
N ASN A 24 0.68 -0.84 -1.24
CA ASN A 24 0.28 -2.16 -0.73
C ASN A 24 0.09 -3.18 -1.86
N GLN A 25 -0.55 -2.79 -2.96
CA GLN A 25 -0.74 -3.65 -4.13
C GLN A 25 0.61 -4.08 -4.72
N LEU A 26 1.56 -3.15 -4.88
CA LEU A 26 2.90 -3.47 -5.37
C LEU A 26 3.67 -4.40 -4.42
N ALA A 27 3.55 -4.18 -3.12
CA ALA A 27 4.19 -5.04 -2.12
C ALA A 27 3.60 -6.45 -2.13
N GLN A 28 2.27 -6.58 -2.17
CA GLN A 28 1.60 -7.88 -2.29
C GLN A 28 1.97 -8.59 -3.58
N LYS A 29 1.95 -7.88 -4.72
CA LYS A 29 2.33 -8.45 -6.01
C LYS A 29 3.77 -8.99 -5.97
N SER A 30 4.71 -8.23 -5.39
CA SER A 30 6.10 -8.69 -5.24
C SER A 30 6.24 -9.96 -4.39
N ILE A 31 5.43 -10.10 -3.34
CA ILE A 31 5.45 -11.28 -2.47
C ILE A 31 4.88 -12.49 -3.22
N ILE A 32 3.74 -12.31 -3.88
CA ILE A 32 3.07 -13.36 -4.67
C ILE A 32 3.96 -13.82 -5.83
N ASP A 33 4.55 -12.88 -6.57
CA ASP A 33 5.42 -13.18 -7.71
C ASP A 33 6.69 -13.92 -7.24
N ALA A 34 7.27 -13.54 -6.09
CA ALA A 34 8.40 -14.27 -5.51
C ALA A 34 8.02 -15.71 -5.14
N ALA A 35 6.85 -15.90 -4.52
CA ALA A 35 6.35 -17.23 -4.18
C ALA A 35 6.11 -18.10 -5.43
N LYS A 36 5.47 -17.54 -6.47
CA LYS A 36 5.22 -18.24 -7.74
C LYS A 36 6.49 -18.64 -8.47
N GLN A 37 7.54 -17.83 -8.37
CA GLN A 37 8.82 -18.08 -9.03
C GLN A 37 9.76 -18.98 -8.21
N GLY A 38 9.33 -19.48 -7.04
CA GLY A 38 10.20 -20.24 -6.13
C GLY A 38 11.37 -19.43 -5.58
N LYS A 39 11.28 -18.09 -5.63
CA LYS A 39 12.33 -17.18 -5.13
C LYS A 39 12.15 -16.93 -3.64
N LYS A 40 13.21 -16.42 -3.00
CA LYS A 40 13.15 -15.97 -1.61
C LYS A 40 12.04 -14.92 -1.45
N ILE A 41 11.01 -15.28 -0.68
CA ILE A 41 9.87 -14.40 -0.43
C ILE A 41 10.33 -13.22 0.44
N PRO A 42 10.20 -11.97 -0.03
CA PRO A 42 10.56 -10.81 0.78
C PRO A 42 9.60 -10.66 1.96
N THR A 43 10.11 -10.21 3.10
CA THR A 43 9.24 -9.84 4.22
C THR A 43 8.30 -8.71 3.80
N ARG A 44 7.10 -8.67 4.39
CA ARG A 44 6.12 -7.59 4.10
C ARG A 44 6.71 -6.20 4.28
N LYS A 45 7.53 -6.00 5.30
CA LYS A 45 8.24 -4.73 5.55
C LYS A 45 9.21 -4.36 4.43
N ALA A 46 9.99 -5.33 3.94
CA ALA A 46 10.93 -5.11 2.83
C ALA A 46 10.19 -4.79 1.52
N ALA A 47 9.14 -5.55 1.21
CA ALA A 47 8.30 -5.33 0.03
C ALA A 47 7.62 -3.94 0.07
N LEU A 48 7.12 -3.51 1.24
CA LEU A 48 6.52 -2.18 1.41
C LEU A 48 7.55 -1.06 1.24
N ARG A 49 8.77 -1.20 1.78
CA ARG A 49 9.84 -0.21 1.54
C ARG A 49 10.20 -0.10 0.07
N ALA A 50 10.34 -1.23 -0.63
CA ALA A 50 10.64 -1.26 -2.06
C ALA A 50 9.49 -0.62 -2.88
N ALA A 51 8.24 -0.92 -2.52
CA ALA A 51 7.07 -0.31 -3.15
C ALA A 51 6.97 1.20 -2.86
N ALA A 52 7.28 1.64 -1.63
CA ALA A 52 7.27 3.05 -1.25
C ALA A 52 8.26 3.86 -2.10
N LYS A 53 9.48 3.35 -2.31
CA LYS A 53 10.49 3.97 -3.19
C LYS A 53 10.00 4.15 -4.63
N LYS A 54 9.07 3.31 -5.11
CA LYS A 54 8.48 3.43 -6.46
C LYS A 54 7.31 4.41 -6.50
N VAL A 55 6.52 4.51 -5.43
CA VAL A 55 5.31 5.34 -5.39
C VAL A 55 5.60 6.80 -5.03
N TYR A 56 6.65 7.05 -4.25
CA TYR A 56 7.04 8.37 -3.76
C TYR A 56 8.31 8.92 -4.43
N LYS A 57 8.70 8.34 -5.58
CA LYS A 57 9.74 8.90 -6.44
C LYS A 57 9.23 10.16 -7.11
#